data_AF-A0A2D9JIK4-F1
#
_entry.id   AF-A0A2D9JIK4-F1
#
_cell.length_a   1.000
_cell.length_b   1.000
_cell.length_c   1.000
_cell.angle_alpha   90.00
_cell.angle_beta   90.00
_cell.angle_gamma   90.00
#
_symmetry.space_group_name_H-M   'P 1'
#
loop_
_entity.id
_entity.type
_entity.pdbx_description
1 polymer ?
#
loop_
_entity_poly.entity_id
_entity_poly.type
_entity_poly.pdbx_seq_one_letter_code
_entity_poly.pdbx_strand_id
1 'polypeptide(L)'
;MIWLFRFFVVSPMAVIYFVHETHHGMLRERVSEWNWFGATLACLGVIWAWDLARKPPRTLPSVIITRMLLTSMVAFSFIGLLMGNWYVWYILSHSVVWLIIWLQLGVHRFAHHFVYPNDPSGSYFEVRRAGWHPFFDRLPRLFNPDPELIRIGGKQEPRYSGFVPPRNWTFQCPECHSRVQFEIDVCWNCGYGARGS
;
A
#
# COMPACT_ATOMS: atom_id res chain seq x y z
N MET A 1 -24.46 -2.44 -5.23
CA MET A 1 -23.96 -1.85 -3.97
C MET A 1 -22.53 -2.25 -3.60
N ILE A 2 -22.10 -3.51 -3.71
CA ILE A 2 -20.72 -3.94 -3.33
C ILE A 2 -19.62 -3.18 -4.10
N TRP A 3 -19.85 -2.87 -5.37
CA TRP A 3 -18.93 -2.08 -6.20
C TRP A 3 -18.75 -0.64 -5.72
N LEU A 4 -19.82 0.00 -5.24
CA LEU A 4 -19.78 1.36 -4.69
C LEU A 4 -18.97 1.43 -3.39
N PHE A 5 -19.06 0.41 -2.52
CA PHE A 5 -18.23 0.34 -1.31
C PHE A 5 -16.74 0.21 -1.63
N ARG A 6 -16.39 -0.60 -2.65
CA ARG A 6 -14.99 -0.72 -3.11
C ARG A 6 -14.49 0.57 -3.77
N PHE A 7 -15.35 1.26 -4.53
CA PHE A 7 -15.04 2.58 -5.07
C PHE A 7 -14.95 3.67 -4.00
N PHE A 8 -15.75 3.60 -2.94
CA PHE A 8 -15.73 4.55 -1.83
C PHE A 8 -14.42 4.46 -1.03
N VAL A 9 -13.83 3.26 -0.95
CA VAL A 9 -12.48 3.06 -0.38
C VAL A 9 -11.40 3.65 -1.28
N VAL A 10 -11.63 3.70 -2.60
CA VAL A 10 -10.65 4.22 -3.58
C VAL A 10 -10.79 5.74 -3.74
N SER A 11 -12.00 6.28 -3.76
CA SER A 11 -12.26 7.72 -3.84
C SER A 11 -13.67 8.04 -3.31
N PRO A 12 -13.80 8.37 -2.01
CA PRO A 12 -15.08 8.74 -1.43
C PRO A 12 -15.66 9.99 -2.12
N MET A 13 -14.79 10.89 -2.57
CA MET A 13 -15.17 12.07 -3.34
C MET A 13 -15.68 11.74 -4.76
N ALA A 14 -15.18 10.68 -5.42
CA ALA A 14 -15.71 10.26 -6.72
C ALA A 14 -17.14 9.72 -6.56
N VAL A 15 -17.36 8.90 -5.55
CA VAL A 15 -18.69 8.33 -5.28
C VAL A 15 -19.68 9.44 -4.94
N ILE A 16 -19.28 10.39 -4.10
CA ILE A 16 -20.12 11.56 -3.76
C ILE A 16 -20.36 12.43 -5.01
N TYR A 17 -19.34 12.65 -5.83
CA TYR A 17 -19.45 13.39 -7.09
C TYR A 17 -20.45 12.73 -8.05
N PHE A 18 -20.25 11.45 -8.40
CA PHE A 18 -21.10 10.73 -9.35
C PHE A 18 -22.54 10.56 -8.83
N VAL A 19 -22.73 10.21 -7.56
CA VAL A 19 -24.08 10.01 -7.00
C VAL A 19 -24.86 11.33 -6.94
N HIS A 20 -24.20 12.45 -6.67
CA HIS A 20 -24.89 13.73 -6.55
C HIS A 20 -25.11 14.42 -7.90
N GLU A 21 -24.18 14.27 -8.85
CA GLU A 21 -24.36 14.75 -10.23
C GLU A 21 -25.56 14.08 -10.89
N THR A 22 -25.83 12.81 -10.59
CA THR A 22 -27.01 12.08 -11.09
C THR A 22 -28.32 12.48 -10.43
N HIS A 23 -28.32 13.07 -9.22
CA HIS A 23 -29.55 13.27 -8.44
C HIS A 23 -29.93 14.73 -8.16
N HIS A 24 -28.99 15.68 -8.03
CA HIS A 24 -29.32 17.04 -7.54
C HIS A 24 -28.54 18.21 -8.18
N GLY A 25 -28.04 18.05 -9.40
CA GLY A 25 -27.28 19.11 -10.09
C GLY A 25 -25.81 19.19 -9.65
N MET A 26 -25.01 19.97 -10.38
CA MET A 26 -23.55 19.95 -10.31
C MET A 26 -23.02 20.30 -8.90
N LEU A 27 -22.44 19.32 -8.19
CA LEU A 27 -21.65 19.58 -6.96
C LEU A 27 -20.48 20.54 -7.18
N ARG A 28 -20.05 20.67 -8.44
CA ARG A 28 -18.97 21.54 -8.91
C ARG A 28 -19.01 22.94 -8.30
N GLU A 29 -20.21 23.51 -8.15
CA GLU A 29 -20.41 24.87 -7.66
C GLU A 29 -20.72 24.97 -6.15
N ARG A 30 -21.05 23.85 -5.50
CA ARG A 30 -21.52 23.85 -4.10
C ARG A 30 -20.44 23.49 -3.08
N VAL A 31 -19.38 22.80 -3.51
CA VAL A 31 -18.27 22.42 -2.63
C VAL A 31 -17.20 23.51 -2.68
N SER A 32 -16.98 24.19 -1.56
CA SER A 32 -15.87 25.13 -1.43
C SER A 32 -14.53 24.38 -1.36
N GLU A 33 -13.46 25.03 -1.81
CA GLU A 33 -12.09 24.47 -1.76
C GLU A 33 -11.69 24.07 -0.34
N TRP A 34 -12.09 24.85 0.66
CA TRP A 34 -11.88 24.56 2.08
C TRP A 34 -12.59 23.30 2.55
N ASN A 35 -13.83 23.07 2.12
CA ASN A 35 -14.58 21.86 2.47
C ASN A 35 -13.93 20.61 1.85
N TRP A 36 -13.44 20.72 0.62
CA TRP A 36 -12.72 19.64 -0.03
C TRP A 36 -11.35 19.34 0.63
N PHE A 37 -10.58 20.38 0.96
CA PHE A 37 -9.31 20.21 1.68
C PHE A 37 -9.53 19.57 3.06
N GLY A 38 -10.51 20.07 3.83
CA GLY A 38 -10.86 19.52 5.14
C GLY A 38 -11.32 18.06 5.07
N ALA A 39 -12.17 17.72 4.09
CA ALA A 39 -12.61 16.34 3.87
C ALA A 39 -11.42 15.41 3.53
N THR A 40 -10.48 15.88 2.72
CA THR A 40 -9.28 15.12 2.36
C THR A 40 -8.39 14.84 3.58
N LEU A 41 -8.16 15.85 4.43
CA LEU A 41 -7.42 15.68 5.68
C LEU A 41 -8.11 14.72 6.64
N ALA A 42 -9.44 14.81 6.78
CA ALA A 42 -10.22 13.91 7.61
C ALA A 42 -10.10 12.45 7.13
N CYS A 43 -10.21 12.20 5.82
CA CYS A 43 -10.02 10.87 5.26
C CYS A 43 -8.61 10.32 5.49
N LEU A 44 -7.57 11.15 5.34
CA LEU A 44 -6.19 10.75 5.67
C LEU A 44 -6.04 10.39 7.14
N GLY A 45 -6.59 11.21 8.04
CA GLY A 45 -6.56 10.97 9.47
C GLY A 45 -7.22 9.65 9.86
N VAL A 46 -8.39 9.35 9.28
CA VAL A 46 -9.11 8.08 9.50
C VAL A 46 -8.27 6.89 9.03
N ILE A 47 -7.64 6.96 7.85
CA ILE A 47 -6.79 5.88 7.35
C ILE A 47 -5.55 5.69 8.23
N TRP A 48 -4.91 6.79 8.65
CA TRP A 48 -3.77 6.72 9.57
C TRP A 48 -4.16 6.09 10.91
N ALA A 49 -5.27 6.51 11.50
CA ALA A 49 -5.78 5.94 12.75
C ALA A 49 -6.14 4.45 12.60
N TRP A 50 -6.73 4.09 11.47
CA TRP A 50 -7.08 2.72 11.14
C TRP A 50 -5.85 1.83 10.94
N ASP A 51 -4.78 2.36 10.32
CA ASP A 51 -3.52 1.64 10.18
C ASP A 51 -2.78 1.48 11.50
N LEU A 52 -2.89 2.45 12.43
CA LEU A 52 -2.42 2.28 13.82
C LEU A 52 -3.17 1.16 14.55
N ALA A 53 -4.45 0.95 14.24
CA ALA A 53 -5.29 -0.07 14.85
C ALA A 53 -5.15 -1.47 14.20
N ARG A 54 -4.64 -1.54 12.97
CA ARG A 54 -4.58 -2.77 12.18
C ARG A 54 -3.36 -3.64 12.53
N LYS A 55 -3.57 -4.97 12.56
CA LYS A 55 -2.53 -6.00 12.72
C LYS A 55 -2.37 -6.98 11.53
N PRO A 56 -2.63 -6.64 10.25
CA PRO A 56 -2.39 -7.59 9.17
C PRO A 56 -0.88 -7.79 8.92
N PRO A 57 -0.47 -8.95 8.39
CA PRO A 57 0.92 -9.25 8.08
C PRO A 57 1.53 -8.38 6.99
N ARG A 58 0.70 -7.83 6.10
CA ARG A 58 1.13 -7.02 4.95
C ARG A 58 0.04 -6.03 4.54
N THR A 59 0.44 -4.85 4.10
CA THR A 59 -0.51 -3.84 3.65
C THR A 59 -1.08 -4.22 2.28
N LEU A 60 -2.41 -4.19 2.17
CA LEU A 60 -3.10 -4.50 0.91
C LEU A 60 -2.81 -3.43 -0.14
N PRO A 61 -2.62 -3.81 -1.43
CA PRO A 61 -2.42 -2.85 -2.52
C PRO A 61 -3.49 -1.77 -2.60
N SER A 62 -4.76 -2.10 -2.31
CA SER A 62 -5.85 -1.13 -2.28
C SER A 62 -5.63 -0.02 -1.25
N VAL A 63 -5.10 -0.35 -0.06
CA VAL A 63 -4.78 0.63 1.00
C VAL A 63 -3.62 1.52 0.57
N ILE A 64 -2.60 0.94 -0.08
CA ILE A 64 -1.47 1.70 -0.62
C ILE A 64 -1.94 2.67 -1.70
N ILE A 65 -2.81 2.22 -2.61
CA ILE A 65 -3.41 3.08 -3.65
C ILE A 65 -4.25 4.19 -3.03
N THR A 66 -5.07 3.90 -2.02
CA THR A 66 -5.84 4.94 -1.32
C THR A 66 -4.93 5.97 -0.66
N ARG A 67 -3.81 5.55 -0.05
CA ARG A 67 -2.81 6.47 0.51
C ARG A 67 -2.19 7.35 -0.58
N MET A 68 -1.77 6.75 -1.71
CA MET A 68 -1.25 7.51 -2.85
C MET A 68 -2.26 8.54 -3.36
N LEU A 69 -3.52 8.14 -3.53
CA LEU A 69 -4.61 9.03 -3.97
C LEU A 69 -4.80 10.17 -2.99
N LEU A 70 -4.97 9.90 -1.69
CA LEU A 70 -5.18 10.95 -0.72
C LEU A 70 -3.99 11.89 -0.53
N THR A 71 -2.75 11.36 -0.54
CA THR A 71 -1.56 12.20 -0.51
C THR A 71 -1.48 13.09 -1.75
N SER A 72 -1.78 12.54 -2.93
CA SER A 72 -1.84 13.34 -4.16
C SER A 72 -2.94 14.40 -4.06
N MET A 73 -4.12 14.05 -3.55
CA MET A 73 -5.22 14.99 -3.37
C MET A 73 -4.80 16.13 -2.46
N VAL A 74 -4.13 15.88 -1.32
CA VAL A 74 -3.61 16.96 -0.46
C VAL A 74 -2.62 17.84 -1.20
N ALA A 75 -1.66 17.27 -1.92
CA ALA A 75 -0.68 18.06 -2.67
C ALA A 75 -1.36 18.96 -3.72
N PHE A 76 -2.32 18.41 -4.46
CA PHE A 76 -3.13 19.15 -5.42
C PHE A 76 -4.13 20.09 -4.75
N SER A 77 -4.55 19.84 -3.51
CA SER A 77 -5.39 20.76 -2.74
C SER A 77 -4.68 22.02 -2.34
N PHE A 78 -3.41 21.92 -1.94
CA PHE A 78 -2.59 23.09 -1.70
C PHE A 78 -2.46 23.97 -2.95
N ILE A 79 -2.31 23.36 -4.13
CA ILE A 79 -2.25 24.09 -5.40
C ILE A 79 -3.63 24.71 -5.72
N GLY A 80 -4.71 23.95 -5.53
CA GLY A 80 -6.07 24.41 -5.81
C GLY A 80 -6.50 25.59 -4.95
N LEU A 81 -6.10 25.63 -3.67
CA LEU A 81 -6.32 26.79 -2.79
C LEU A 81 -5.67 28.09 -3.29
N LEU A 82 -4.66 27.98 -4.17
CA LEU A 82 -3.96 29.14 -4.73
C LEU A 82 -4.47 29.51 -6.13
N MET A 83 -5.03 28.55 -6.88
CA MET A 83 -5.29 28.71 -8.30
C MET A 83 -6.46 27.87 -8.77
N GLY A 84 -7.65 28.46 -8.97
CA GLY A 84 -8.70 27.85 -9.79
C GLY A 84 -9.50 26.70 -9.17
N ASN A 85 -10.47 26.19 -9.94
CA ASN A 85 -11.54 25.37 -9.41
C ASN A 85 -11.08 24.00 -8.86
N TRP A 86 -11.53 23.64 -7.64
CA TRP A 86 -11.20 22.39 -6.94
C TRP A 86 -11.35 21.13 -7.81
N TYR A 87 -12.38 21.06 -8.66
CA TYR A 87 -12.68 19.87 -9.46
C TYR A 87 -11.56 19.57 -10.48
N VAL A 88 -10.90 20.60 -11.02
CA VAL A 88 -9.79 20.43 -11.98
C VAL A 88 -8.64 19.71 -11.28
N TRP A 89 -8.29 20.18 -10.08
CA TRP A 89 -7.20 19.63 -9.28
C TRP A 89 -7.53 18.25 -8.72
N TYR A 90 -8.79 18.03 -8.36
CA TYR A 90 -9.29 16.72 -8.01
C TYR A 90 -9.11 15.72 -9.14
N ILE A 91 -9.57 16.03 -10.36
CA ILE A 91 -9.43 15.16 -11.54
C ILE A 91 -7.94 14.93 -11.84
N LEU A 92 -7.14 15.99 -11.87
CA LEU A 92 -5.71 15.92 -12.16
C LEU A 92 -4.96 15.03 -11.14
N SER A 93 -5.26 15.16 -9.84
CA SER A 93 -4.66 14.32 -8.79
C SER A 93 -4.94 12.84 -9.03
N HIS A 94 -6.18 12.49 -9.38
CA HIS A 94 -6.56 11.11 -9.68
C HIS A 94 -5.88 10.62 -10.96
N SER A 95 -5.90 11.43 -12.02
CA SER A 95 -5.27 11.10 -13.30
C SER A 95 -3.79 10.80 -13.14
N VAL A 96 -3.06 11.59 -12.34
CA VAL A 96 -1.63 11.37 -12.09
C VAL A 96 -1.38 10.05 -11.38
N VAL A 97 -2.11 9.74 -10.31
CA VAL A 97 -1.93 8.48 -9.58
C VAL A 97 -2.28 7.27 -10.45
N TRP A 98 -3.38 7.33 -11.19
CA TRP A 98 -3.75 6.27 -12.11
C TRP A 98 -2.75 6.09 -13.23
N LEU A 99 -2.22 7.17 -13.80
CA LEU A 99 -1.17 7.11 -14.82
C LEU A 99 0.08 6.39 -14.29
N ILE A 100 0.53 6.73 -13.08
CA ILE A 100 1.67 6.07 -12.43
C ILE A 100 1.39 4.58 -12.23
N ILE A 101 0.22 4.22 -11.69
CA ILE A 101 -0.15 2.82 -11.45
C ILE A 101 -0.20 2.04 -12.77
N TRP A 102 -0.87 2.57 -13.80
CA TRP A 102 -1.00 1.90 -15.09
C TRP A 102 0.34 1.73 -15.79
N LEU A 103 1.18 2.76 -15.80
CA LEU A 103 2.53 2.68 -16.37
C LEU A 103 3.36 1.61 -15.65
N GLN A 104 3.34 1.58 -14.32
CA GLN A 104 4.11 0.62 -13.53
C GLN A 104 3.59 -0.81 -13.71
N LEU A 105 2.28 -1.01 -13.73
CA LEU A 105 1.68 -2.32 -14.04
C LEU A 105 2.04 -2.78 -15.45
N GLY A 106 2.03 -1.88 -16.44
CA GLY A 106 2.44 -2.16 -17.81
C GLY A 106 3.90 -2.58 -17.90
N VAL A 107 4.81 -1.78 -17.35
CA VAL A 107 6.25 -2.05 -17.31
C VAL A 107 6.53 -3.37 -16.60
N HIS A 108 5.86 -3.67 -15.48
CA HIS A 108 6.06 -4.93 -14.78
C HIS A 108 5.48 -6.13 -15.49
N ARG A 109 4.34 -6.02 -16.18
CA ARG A 109 3.84 -7.09 -17.04
C ARG A 109 4.81 -7.37 -18.18
N PHE A 110 5.37 -6.33 -18.78
CA PHE A 110 6.39 -6.46 -19.81
C PHE A 110 7.64 -7.16 -19.25
N ALA A 111 8.18 -6.69 -18.14
CA ALA A 111 9.35 -7.30 -17.50
C ALA A 111 9.10 -8.76 -17.09
N HIS A 112 7.89 -9.09 -16.62
CA HIS A 112 7.47 -10.45 -16.30
C HIS A 112 7.53 -11.42 -17.47
N HIS A 113 7.22 -10.95 -18.69
CA HIS A 113 7.20 -11.80 -19.86
C HIS A 113 8.53 -11.83 -20.61
N PHE A 114 9.29 -10.74 -20.60
CA PHE A 114 10.45 -10.58 -21.48
C PHE A 114 11.79 -10.52 -20.76
N VAL A 115 11.81 -10.07 -19.50
CA VAL A 115 13.07 -9.84 -18.76
C VAL A 115 13.29 -10.95 -17.74
N TYR A 116 12.35 -11.14 -16.81
CA TYR A 116 12.51 -12.05 -15.68
C TYR A 116 12.58 -13.54 -16.03
N PRO A 117 11.98 -14.07 -17.12
CA PRO A 117 12.19 -15.45 -17.53
C PRO A 117 13.64 -15.76 -17.94
N ASN A 118 14.40 -14.73 -18.32
CA ASN A 118 15.78 -14.84 -18.76
C ASN A 118 16.78 -14.48 -17.65
N ASP A 119 16.30 -14.24 -16.41
CA ASP A 119 17.15 -13.92 -15.28
C ASP A 119 17.88 -15.19 -14.78
N PRO A 120 19.22 -15.25 -14.87
CA PRO A 120 19.99 -16.42 -14.48
C PRO A 120 19.92 -16.73 -12.97
N SER A 121 19.44 -15.79 -12.15
CA SER A 121 19.33 -15.98 -10.70
C SER A 121 18.13 -16.83 -10.28
N GLY A 122 17.12 -17.03 -11.13
CA GLY A 122 15.89 -17.80 -10.83
C GLY A 122 15.00 -17.24 -9.69
N SER A 123 15.50 -16.27 -8.93
CA SER A 123 14.94 -15.77 -7.67
C SER A 123 13.60 -15.04 -7.85
N TYR A 124 13.36 -14.43 -9.01
CA TYR A 124 12.19 -13.58 -9.25
C TYR A 124 10.86 -14.33 -9.08
N PHE A 125 10.76 -15.57 -9.59
CA PHE A 125 9.51 -16.34 -9.48
C PHE A 125 9.24 -16.78 -8.04
N GLU A 126 10.29 -17.08 -7.27
CA GLU A 126 10.18 -17.47 -5.87
C GLU A 126 9.71 -16.29 -5.00
N VAL A 127 10.30 -15.12 -5.17
CA VAL A 127 9.86 -13.92 -4.42
C VAL A 127 8.43 -13.51 -4.82
N ARG A 128 8.06 -13.65 -6.11
CA ARG A 128 6.66 -13.40 -6.53
C ARG A 128 5.67 -14.40 -5.91
N ARG A 129 6.03 -15.68 -5.78
CA ARG A 129 5.21 -16.68 -5.08
C ARG A 129 5.09 -16.39 -3.59
N ALA A 130 6.11 -15.82 -2.96
CA ALA A 130 6.07 -15.33 -1.58
C ALA A 130 5.21 -14.05 -1.41
N GLY A 131 4.57 -13.57 -2.49
CA GLY A 131 3.67 -12.43 -2.45
C GLY A 131 4.35 -11.08 -2.69
N TRP A 132 5.66 -11.04 -2.94
CA TRP A 132 6.39 -9.81 -3.30
C TRP A 132 5.75 -9.10 -4.50
N HIS A 133 5.70 -7.76 -4.48
CA HIS A 133 5.17 -6.95 -5.55
C HIS A 133 6.18 -5.88 -5.98
N PRO A 134 6.65 -5.90 -7.24
CA PRO A 134 7.78 -5.09 -7.67
C PRO A 134 7.53 -3.57 -7.58
N PHE A 135 6.29 -3.13 -7.77
CA PHE A 135 5.90 -1.75 -7.57
C PHE A 135 5.60 -1.42 -6.10
N PHE A 136 4.53 -2.01 -5.52
CA PHE A 136 4.03 -1.63 -4.20
C PHE A 136 5.04 -1.81 -3.04
N ASP A 137 5.95 -2.78 -3.11
CA ASP A 137 6.94 -2.99 -2.05
C ASP A 137 8.12 -2.05 -2.12
N ARG A 138 8.36 -1.44 -3.28
CA ARG A 138 9.45 -0.48 -3.47
C ARG A 138 9.01 0.96 -3.19
N LEU A 139 7.73 1.17 -2.89
CA LEU A 139 7.23 2.50 -2.56
C LEU A 139 7.81 3.00 -1.22
N PRO A 140 8.02 4.32 -1.09
CA PRO A 140 8.42 4.93 0.17
C PRO A 140 7.50 4.56 1.34
N ARG A 141 8.04 4.65 2.56
CA ARG A 141 7.32 4.41 3.83
C ARG A 141 6.01 5.18 3.97
N LEU A 142 5.93 6.34 3.33
CA LEU A 142 4.73 7.15 3.28
C LEU A 142 3.53 6.39 2.69
N PHE A 143 3.74 5.64 1.62
CA PHE A 143 2.68 4.94 0.89
C PHE A 143 2.53 3.48 1.33
N ASN A 144 3.63 2.76 1.44
CA ASN A 144 3.65 1.41 2.00
C ASN A 144 4.27 1.50 3.39
N PRO A 145 3.55 1.28 4.50
CA PRO A 145 4.11 1.37 5.85
C PRO A 145 4.86 0.09 6.27
N ASP A 146 4.81 -0.98 5.46
CA ASP A 146 5.33 -2.29 5.86
C ASP A 146 6.83 -2.20 6.22
N PRO A 147 7.33 -2.97 7.20
CA PRO A 147 8.76 -3.12 7.44
C PRO A 147 9.49 -3.68 6.23
N GLU A 148 10.79 -3.41 6.12
CA GLU A 148 11.63 -3.89 5.01
C GLU A 148 11.61 -5.42 4.87
N LEU A 149 11.51 -6.13 5.99
CA LEU A 149 11.40 -7.59 5.99
C LEU A 149 10.13 -8.10 5.27
N ILE A 150 8.99 -7.43 5.51
CA ILE A 150 7.72 -7.75 4.86
C ILE A 150 7.78 -7.36 3.38
N ARG A 151 8.43 -6.23 3.06
CA ARG A 151 8.59 -5.74 1.69
C ARG A 151 9.51 -6.60 0.82
N ILE A 152 10.58 -7.17 1.38
CA ILE A 152 11.53 -7.99 0.62
C ILE A 152 11.07 -9.46 0.59
N GLY A 153 10.68 -10.00 1.75
CA GLY A 153 10.46 -11.43 1.92
C GLY A 153 9.00 -11.86 1.98
N GLY A 154 8.04 -10.93 2.09
CA GLY A 154 6.63 -11.25 2.32
C GLY A 154 6.37 -11.87 3.71
N LYS A 155 7.38 -11.92 4.57
CA LYS A 155 7.31 -12.61 5.86
C LYS A 155 7.05 -11.63 7.01
N GLN A 156 6.09 -11.97 7.86
CA GLN A 156 5.67 -11.12 8.97
C GLN A 156 6.81 -10.99 10.01
N GLU A 157 7.08 -9.78 10.50
CA GLU A 157 8.01 -9.60 11.61
C GLU A 157 7.31 -10.03 12.91
N PRO A 158 7.81 -11.04 13.63
CA PRO A 158 7.21 -11.49 14.88
C PRO A 158 7.28 -10.41 15.93
N ARG A 159 6.27 -10.39 16.80
CA ARG A 159 6.29 -9.58 18.02
C ARG A 159 7.11 -10.30 19.06
N TYR A 160 8.26 -9.74 19.41
CA TYR A 160 9.13 -10.29 20.44
C TYR A 160 8.73 -9.76 21.82
N SER A 161 8.49 -10.65 22.77
CA SER A 161 8.36 -10.33 24.20
C SER A 161 9.65 -10.74 24.90
N GLY A 162 10.70 -9.91 24.78
CA GLY A 162 12.02 -10.18 25.34
C GLY A 162 13.13 -9.94 24.34
N PHE A 163 13.89 -10.99 24.00
CA PHE A 163 15.00 -10.90 23.05
C PHE A 163 14.52 -10.43 21.67
N VAL A 164 15.11 -9.35 21.17
CA VAL A 164 14.88 -8.85 19.82
C VAL A 164 16.07 -9.28 18.95
N PRO A 165 15.87 -10.18 17.98
CA PRO A 165 16.96 -10.67 17.14
C PRO A 165 17.54 -9.54 16.28
N PRO A 166 18.87 -9.55 16.03
CA PRO A 166 19.55 -8.60 15.17
C PRO A 166 18.90 -8.43 13.79
N ARG A 167 18.96 -7.22 13.22
CA ARG A 167 18.35 -6.93 11.91
C ARG A 167 18.98 -7.68 10.73
N ASN A 168 20.21 -8.15 10.87
CA ASN A 168 20.93 -8.93 9.85
C ASN A 168 20.49 -10.40 9.80
N TRP A 169 19.64 -10.86 10.72
CA TRP A 169 19.04 -12.20 10.66
C TRP A 169 17.90 -12.20 9.65
N THR A 170 18.16 -12.75 8.48
CA THR A 170 17.23 -12.75 7.33
C THR A 170 16.34 -13.99 7.27
N PHE A 171 16.75 -15.07 7.93
CA PHE A 171 15.99 -16.32 7.98
C PHE A 171 14.87 -16.25 9.01
N GLN A 172 13.84 -17.09 8.82
CA GLN A 172 12.72 -17.18 9.75
C GLN A 172 12.37 -18.62 10.06
N CYS A 173 12.04 -18.88 11.32
CA CYS A 173 11.49 -20.14 11.77
C CYS A 173 10.16 -20.44 11.01
N PRO A 174 9.97 -21.62 10.43
CA PRO A 174 8.73 -21.96 9.73
C PRO A 174 7.52 -22.10 10.67
N GLU A 175 7.73 -22.44 11.94
CA GLU A 175 6.66 -22.63 12.92
C GLU A 175 6.17 -21.32 13.56
N CYS A 176 7.07 -20.51 14.14
CA CYS A 176 6.69 -19.27 14.85
C CYS A 176 7.08 -17.98 14.11
N HIS A 177 7.64 -18.08 12.90
CA HIS A 177 8.12 -16.95 12.08
C HIS A 177 9.23 -16.09 12.69
N SER A 178 9.76 -16.44 13.88
CA SER A 178 10.86 -15.73 14.53
C SER A 178 12.10 -15.62 13.64
N ARG A 179 12.77 -14.47 13.63
CA ARG A 179 14.04 -14.33 12.90
C ARG A 179 15.09 -15.25 13.53
N VAL A 180 15.82 -15.99 12.70
CA VAL A 180 16.88 -16.92 13.12
C VAL A 180 18.18 -16.59 12.38
N GLN A 181 19.32 -16.96 12.97
CA GLN A 181 20.63 -16.58 12.44
C GLN A 181 20.97 -17.34 11.15
N PHE A 182 20.64 -18.64 11.09
CA PHE A 182 20.89 -19.51 9.94
C PHE A 182 19.59 -20.20 9.50
N GLU A 183 19.54 -20.68 8.25
CA GLU A 183 18.38 -21.38 7.69
C GLU A 183 18.08 -22.70 8.41
N ILE A 184 19.14 -23.40 8.82
CA ILE A 184 19.09 -24.63 9.60
C ILE A 184 19.66 -24.30 10.98
N ASP A 185 18.81 -23.78 11.84
CA ASP A 185 19.15 -23.47 13.22
C ASP A 185 17.99 -23.82 14.15
N VAL A 186 18.30 -24.06 15.42
CA VAL A 186 17.28 -24.20 16.45
C VAL A 186 16.67 -22.82 16.69
N CYS A 187 15.38 -22.71 16.43
CA CYS A 187 14.64 -21.48 16.67
C CYS A 187 14.71 -21.11 18.16
N TRP A 188 15.38 -20.01 18.48
CA TRP A 188 15.54 -19.52 19.86
C TRP A 188 14.20 -19.22 20.55
N ASN A 189 13.13 -18.96 19.80
CA ASN A 189 11.83 -18.58 20.33
C ASN A 189 10.89 -19.76 20.61
N CYS A 190 10.79 -20.74 19.69
CA CYS A 190 9.89 -21.90 19.85
C CYS A 190 10.60 -23.27 19.94
N GLY A 191 11.93 -23.29 19.76
CA GLY A 191 12.71 -24.53 19.79
C GLY A 191 12.58 -25.40 18.53
N TYR A 192 11.93 -24.93 17.47
CA TYR A 192 11.89 -25.62 16.17
C TYR A 192 13.30 -26.00 15.70
N GLY A 193 13.51 -27.26 15.31
CA GLY A 193 14.84 -27.81 14.95
C GLY A 193 15.60 -28.48 16.10
N ALA A 194 15.21 -28.29 17.37
CA ALA A 194 15.84 -29.00 18.51
C ALA A 194 15.41 -30.48 18.62
N ARG A 195 14.27 -30.82 18.04
CA ARG A 195 13.73 -32.17 17.93
C ARG A 195 13.74 -32.50 16.45
N GLY A 196 14.66 -33.34 15.99
CA GLY A 196 14.82 -33.62 14.55
C GLY A 196 13.48 -33.94 13.88
N SER A 197 12.98 -33.01 13.06
CA SER A 197 11.75 -33.11 12.27
C SER A 197 11.99 -32.53 10.89
#